data_AF-A0A2X2X2Y3-F1
#
_entry.id   AF-A0A2X2X2Y3-F1
#
_cell.length_a   1.000
_cell.length_b   1.000
_cell.length_c   1.000
_cell.angle_alpha   90.00
_cell.angle_beta   90.00
_cell.angle_gamma   90.00
#
_symmetry.space_group_name_H-M   'P 1'
#
loop_
_entity.id
_entity.type
_entity.pdbx_description
1 polymer ?
#
loop_
_entity_poly.entity_id
_entity_poly.type
_entity_poly.pdbx_seq_one_letter_code
_entity_poly.pdbx_strand_id
1 'polypeptide(L)' 'MDSSGENIKNVQVVNEEDPICHMKTAGSLKDTAVYKAKVYGFCSSYCKDEFKKNPESYAQK' A
#
# COMPACT_ATOMS: atom_id res chain seq x y z
N MET A 1 3.63 28.10 5.70
CA MET A 1 4.08 27.22 4.59
C MET A 1 2.93 26.27 4.34
N ASP A 2 1.98 26.77 3.55
CA ASP A 2 0.86 26.02 3.04
C ASP A 2 1.37 25.19 1.87
N SER A 3 1.19 23.87 1.89
CA SER A 3 0.89 23.03 0.72
C SER A 3 1.11 21.56 1.02
N SER A 4 0.09 20.77 0.66
CA SER A 4 0.17 19.35 0.29
C SER A 4 0.23 18.32 1.42
N GLY A 5 -0.68 18.45 2.39
CA GLY A 5 -1.15 17.30 3.17
C GLY A 5 -2.28 16.59 2.43
N GLU A 6 -1.99 15.94 1.30
CA GLU A 6 -3.00 15.17 0.55
C GLU A 6 -3.54 14.06 1.47
N ASN A 7 -4.76 14.28 1.95
CA ASN A 7 -5.46 13.43 2.92
C ASN A 7 -5.97 12.17 2.21
N ILE A 8 -5.07 11.25 1.94
CA ILE A 8 -5.37 9.86 1.59
C ILE A 8 -5.91 9.09 2.83
N LYS A 9 -6.95 9.61 3.49
CA LYS A 9 -7.49 9.02 4.72
C LYS A 9 -8.50 7.90 4.49
N ASN A 10 -8.90 7.63 3.24
CA ASN A 10 -10.06 6.77 2.94
C ASN A 10 -9.81 5.69 1.88
N VAL A 11 -8.56 5.32 1.61
CA VAL A 11 -8.27 4.16 0.76
C VAL A 11 -8.53 2.88 1.55
N GLN A 12 -9.54 2.12 1.15
CA GLN A 12 -9.88 0.82 1.73
C GLN A 12 -9.03 -0.26 1.06
N VAL A 13 -7.97 -0.68 1.76
CA VAL A 13 -7.10 -1.77 1.32
C VAL A 13 -7.35 -2.99 2.19
N VAL A 14 -7.13 -4.17 1.62
CA VAL A 14 -7.24 -5.45 2.35
C VAL A 14 -6.10 -5.66 3.35
N ASN A 15 -5.14 -4.74 3.37
CA ASN A 15 -3.88 -4.88 4.06
C ASN A 15 -3.61 -3.65 4.94
N GLU A 16 -3.63 -3.85 6.25
CA GLU A 16 -3.39 -2.81 7.27
C GLU A 16 -1.89 -2.47 7.45
N GLU A 17 -1.00 -3.32 6.95
CA GLU A 17 0.45 -3.25 7.18
C GLU A 17 1.20 -3.57 5.89
N ASP A 18 1.99 -2.66 5.35
CA ASP A 18 2.70 -2.83 4.07
C ASP A 18 3.49 -4.16 4.04
N PRO A 19 3.25 -5.07 3.09
CA PRO A 19 3.85 -6.40 3.12
C PRO A 19 5.33 -6.40 2.76
N ILE A 20 5.87 -5.27 2.27
CA ILE A 20 7.28 -5.12 1.90
C ILE A 20 8.08 -4.59 3.08
N CYS A 21 7.59 -3.53 3.73
CA CYS A 21 8.33 -2.84 4.79
C CYS A 21 7.79 -3.08 6.21
N HIS A 22 6.69 -3.84 6.35
CA HIS A 22 5.96 -4.04 7.61
C HIS A 22 5.57 -2.73 8.32
N MET A 23 5.45 -1.65 7.55
CA MET A 23 5.07 -0.34 8.06
C MET A 23 3.55 -0.19 8.02
N LYS A 24 2.96 0.46 9.03
CA LYS A 24 1.51 0.68 9.07
C LYS A 24 1.07 1.52 7.88
N THR A 25 0.20 0.97 7.04
CA THR A 25 -0.42 1.69 5.90
C THR A 25 -1.56 2.59 6.36
N ALA A 26 -2.02 2.40 7.60
CA ALA A 26 -3.01 3.23 8.28
C ALA A 26 -2.59 4.71 8.34
N GLY A 27 -2.94 5.48 7.30
CA GLY A 27 -2.80 6.93 7.22
C GLY A 27 -1.71 7.47 6.27
N SER A 28 -0.79 6.62 5.78
CA SER A 28 0.39 7.03 4.99
C SER A 28 0.53 6.26 3.68
N LEU A 29 -0.62 5.95 3.08
CA LEU A 29 -0.76 5.08 1.93
C LEU A 29 -0.50 5.80 0.59
N LYS A 30 0.77 5.94 0.19
CA LYS A 30 1.15 6.68 -1.02
C LYS A 30 0.75 6.02 -2.33
N ASP A 31 0.66 4.69 -2.38
CA ASP A 31 0.36 3.97 -3.61
C ASP A 31 -0.48 2.71 -3.34
N THR A 32 -1.27 2.27 -4.32
CA THR A 32 -2.08 1.04 -4.21
C THR A 32 -1.87 0.14 -5.44
N ALA A 33 -2.04 -1.16 -5.25
CA ALA A 33 -2.08 -2.13 -6.34
C ALA A 33 -3.26 -3.08 -6.18
N VAL A 34 -3.93 -3.38 -7.29
CA VAL A 34 -5.01 -4.36 -7.31
C VAL A 34 -4.43 -5.72 -7.67
N TYR A 35 -4.65 -6.72 -6.82
CA TYR A 35 -4.20 -8.09 -7.04
C TYR A 35 -5.27 -9.08 -6.61
N LYS A 36 -5.63 -10.04 -7.48
CA LYS A 36 -6.70 -11.03 -7.24
C LYS A 36 -8.01 -10.40 -6.74
N ALA A 37 -8.43 -9.29 -7.36
CA ALA A 37 -9.61 -8.49 -6.98
C ALA A 37 -9.57 -7.88 -5.55
N LYS A 38 -8.41 -7.92 -4.88
CA LYS A 38 -8.14 -7.26 -3.61
C LYS A 38 -7.26 -6.02 -3.85
N VAL A 39 -7.52 -4.92 -3.13
CA VAL A 39 -6.70 -3.70 -3.22
C VAL A 39 -5.67 -3.73 -2.10
N TYR A 40 -4.38 -3.71 -2.45
CA TYR A 40 -3.26 -3.67 -1.51
C TYR A 40 -2.71 -2.26 -1.42
N GLY A 41 -2.43 -1.82 -0.20
CA GLY A 41 -1.89 -0.51 0.08
C GLY A 41 -0.40 -0.54 0.36
N PHE A 42 0.27 0.48 -0.15
CA PHE A 42 1.72 0.63 -0.05
C PHE A 42 2.10 2.00 0.49
N CYS A 43 3.09 2.02 1.36
CA CYS A 43 3.65 3.24 1.92
C CYS A 43 4.52 4.00 0.89
N SER A 44 4.95 3.35 -0.19
CA SER A 44 5.78 3.97 -1.24
C SER A 44 5.68 3.22 -2.57
N SER A 45 6.04 3.89 -3.66
CA SER A 45 6.13 3.31 -5.00
C SER A 45 7.08 2.09 -5.04
N TYR A 46 8.17 2.15 -4.26
CA TYR A 46 9.10 1.03 -4.07
C TYR A 46 8.40 -0.25 -3.58
N CYS A 47 7.51 -0.12 -2.58
CA CYS A 47 6.79 -1.27 -2.03
C CYS A 47 5.82 -1.85 -3.07
N LYS A 48 5.19 -1.01 -3.90
CA LYS A 48 4.39 -1.48 -5.02
C LYS A 48 5.23 -2.22 -6.07
N ASP A 49 6.44 -1.75 -6.38
CA ASP A 49 7.30 -2.41 -7.37
C ASP A 49 7.81 -3.77 -6.86
N GLU A 50 8.24 -3.86 -5.60
CA GLU A 50 8.55 -5.13 -4.92
C GLU A 50 7.34 -6.07 -4.93
N PHE A 51 6.16 -5.54 -4.59
CA PHE A 51 4.93 -6.32 -4.63
C PHE A 51 4.60 -6.80 -6.04
N LYS A 52 4.78 -5.98 -7.07
CA LYS A 52 4.57 -6.41 -8.47
C LYS A 52 5.56 -7.49 -8.91
N LYS A 53 6.78 -7.52 -8.36
CA LYS A 53 7.76 -8.57 -8.65
C LYS A 53 7.35 -9.91 -8.06
N ASN A 54 6.87 -9.93 -6.81
CA ASN A 54 6.48 -11.16 -6.12
C ASN A 54 5.13 -11.05 -5.42
N PRO A 55 4.03 -10.77 -6.15
CA PRO A 55 2.76 -10.47 -5.52
C PRO A 55 2.20 -11.69 -4.80
N GLU A 56 2.53 -12.92 -5.22
CA GLU A 56 2.08 -14.14 -4.55
C GLU A 56 2.65 -14.30 -3.14
N SER A 57 3.94 -13.99 -2.94
CA SER A 57 4.58 -14.08 -1.61
C SER A 57 4.04 -13.02 -0.65
N TYR A 58 3.74 -11.82 -1.16
CA TYR A 58 3.26 -10.70 -0.33
C TYR A 58 1.74 -10.68 -0.16
N ALA A 59 0.98 -11.24 -1.10
CA ALA A 59 -0.47 -11.35 -1.03
C ALA A 59 -0.96 -12.59 -0.26
N GLN A 60 -0.06 -13.34 0.38
CA GLN A 60 -0.36 -14.65 1.00
C GLN A 60 -1.18 -14.58 2.31
N LYS A 61 -2.12 -13.63 2.44
CA LYS A 61 -3.08 -13.54 3.55
C LYS A 61 -4.53 -13.70 3.07
#